data_AF-A0A8J5IDX9-F1
#
_entry.id   AF-A0A8J5IDX9-F1
#
_cell.length_a   1.000
_cell.length_b   1.000
_cell.length_c   1.000
_cell.angle_alpha   90.00
_cell.angle_beta   90.00
_cell.angle_gamma   90.00
#
_symmetry.space_group_name_H-M   'P 1'
#
loop_
_entity.id
_entity.type
_entity.pdbx_description
1 polymer ?
#
loop_
_entity_poly.entity_id
_entity_poly.type
_entity_poly.pdbx_seq_one_letter_code
_entity_poly.pdbx_strand_id
1 'polypeptide(L)'
;CREGRCSLATSFASVKFLIMYGLIGSVLRLFMYYHAINLSQWCWILVKGFMLVGCSYVITLSKPLDELKDMHPTSSLIGPTTLLSIFGQEAINVWYCPLSPDNVDVAKWWLLSDNHMATVLFFSIIFQQHTTAWTFSFGSIYQQPIWRNYLLLVFFAAVAALDLYLVLGEPSYVHHRSEILN
;
A
#
# COMPACT_ATOMS: atom_id res chain seq x y z
N CYS A 1 -20.26 11.24 -24.93
CA CYS A 1 -20.76 10.34 -23.88
C CYS A 1 -20.06 10.62 -22.54
N ARG A 2 -20.77 11.14 -21.53
CA ARG A 2 -20.23 11.46 -20.20
C ARG A 2 -19.76 10.21 -19.44
N GLU A 3 -20.57 9.16 -19.47
CA GLU A 3 -20.30 7.91 -18.76
C GLU A 3 -19.10 7.16 -19.34
N GLY A 4 -18.94 7.17 -20.67
CA GLY A 4 -17.76 6.59 -21.32
C GLY A 4 -16.45 7.26 -20.92
N ARG A 5 -16.43 8.60 -20.82
CA ARG A 5 -15.26 9.36 -20.34
C ARG A 5 -14.98 9.07 -18.86
N CYS A 6 -16.01 8.97 -18.02
CA CYS A 6 -15.85 8.62 -16.62
C CYS A 6 -15.32 7.20 -16.44
N SER A 7 -15.89 6.21 -17.14
CA SER A 7 -15.44 4.81 -17.08
C SER A 7 -13.98 4.69 -17.50
N LEU A 8 -13.57 5.40 -18.55
CA LEU A 8 -12.18 5.43 -19.00
C LEU A 8 -11.26 6.04 -17.93
N ALA A 9 -11.65 7.17 -17.33
CA ALA A 9 -10.89 7.83 -16.27
C ALA A 9 -10.74 6.93 -15.02
N THR A 10 -11.80 6.22 -14.63
CA THR A 10 -11.79 5.27 -13.51
C THR A 10 -10.83 4.11 -13.77
N SER A 11 -10.90 3.51 -14.97
CA SER A 11 -9.99 2.43 -15.36
C SER A 11 -8.53 2.89 -15.36
N PHE A 12 -8.24 4.08 -15.89
CA PHE A 12 -6.89 4.63 -15.85
C PHE A 12 -6.41 4.90 -14.42
N ALA A 13 -7.26 5.39 -13.52
CA ALA A 13 -6.90 5.60 -12.12
C ALA A 13 -6.59 4.27 -11.39
N SER A 14 -7.43 3.24 -11.60
CA SER A 14 -7.22 1.91 -11.03
C SER A 14 -5.92 1.26 -11.53
N VAL A 15 -5.62 1.37 -12.84
CA VAL A 15 -4.36 0.87 -13.41
C VAL A 15 -3.14 1.62 -12.82
N LYS A 16 -3.21 2.94 -12.67
CA LYS A 16 -2.14 3.73 -12.03
C LYS A 16 -1.89 3.27 -10.59
N PHE A 17 -2.95 3.06 -9.82
CA PHE A 17 -2.87 2.53 -8.46
C PHE A 17 -2.19 1.15 -8.43
N LEU A 18 -2.61 0.22 -9.30
CA LEU A 18 -2.06 -1.14 -9.34
C LEU A 18 -0.57 -1.15 -9.71
N ILE A 19 -0.16 -0.33 -10.68
CA ILE A 19 1.25 -0.21 -11.08
C ILE A 19 2.09 0.35 -9.92
N MET A 20 1.61 1.40 -9.25
CA MET A 20 2.32 2.01 -8.12
C MET A 20 2.44 1.06 -6.93
N TYR A 21 1.36 0.37 -6.60
CA TYR A 21 1.36 -0.67 -5.58
C TYR A 21 2.40 -1.76 -5.90
N GLY A 22 2.46 -2.21 -7.17
CA GLY A 22 3.41 -3.21 -7.63
C GLY A 22 4.87 -2.74 -7.59
N LEU A 23 5.13 -1.48 -7.95
CA LEU A 23 6.46 -0.88 -7.89
C LEU A 23 6.95 -0.76 -6.43
N ILE A 24 6.11 -0.23 -5.54
CA ILE A 24 6.40 -0.14 -4.10
C ILE A 24 6.72 -1.54 -3.56
N GLY A 25 5.83 -2.51 -3.80
CA GLY A 25 6.03 -3.88 -3.34
C GLY A 25 7.28 -4.57 -3.90
N SER A 26 7.74 -4.18 -5.10
CA SER A 26 8.96 -4.74 -5.71
C SER A 26 10.23 -4.18 -5.09
N VAL A 27 10.29 -2.85 -4.89
CA VAL A 27 11.44 -2.18 -4.23
C VAL A 27 11.60 -2.70 -2.80
N LEU A 28 10.49 -2.81 -2.07
CA LEU A 28 10.49 -3.34 -0.71
C LEU A 28 10.96 -4.79 -0.64
N ARG A 29 10.55 -5.64 -1.59
CA ARG A 29 11.01 -7.03 -1.64
C ARG A 29 12.52 -7.14 -1.88
N LEU A 30 13.08 -6.25 -2.70
CA LEU A 30 14.53 -6.18 -2.88
C LEU A 30 15.23 -5.81 -1.57
N PHE A 31 14.66 -4.84 -0.82
CA PHE A 31 15.19 -4.44 0.48
C PHE A 31 15.12 -5.57 1.52
N MET A 32 14.01 -6.29 1.58
CA MET A 32 13.83 -7.46 2.45
C MET A 32 14.82 -8.58 2.12
N TYR A 33 15.02 -8.86 0.83
CA TYR A 33 16.00 -9.83 0.37
C TYR A 33 17.42 -9.42 0.76
N TYR A 34 17.74 -8.13 0.65
CA TYR A 34 19.05 -7.59 1.02
C TYR A 34 19.34 -7.72 2.52
N HIS A 35 18.35 -7.50 3.38
CA HIS A 35 18.51 -7.65 4.83
C HIS A 35 18.26 -9.07 5.34
N ALA A 36 17.96 -10.03 4.45
CA ALA A 36 17.52 -11.37 4.81
C ALA A 36 16.41 -11.31 5.89
N ILE A 37 15.34 -10.56 5.64
CA ILE A 37 14.17 -10.47 6.51
C ILE A 37 12.97 -11.00 5.73
N ASN A 38 12.13 -11.80 6.36
CA ASN A 38 10.88 -12.25 5.76
C ASN A 38 9.70 -11.78 6.59
N LEU A 39 8.57 -11.50 5.93
CA LEU A 39 7.32 -11.13 6.61
C LEU A 39 6.44 -12.38 6.76
N SER A 40 5.73 -12.46 7.88
CA SER A 40 4.73 -13.50 8.11
C SER A 40 3.67 -13.55 6.99
N GLN A 41 3.19 -14.75 6.68
CA GLN A 41 2.20 -14.97 5.63
C GLN A 41 0.89 -14.19 5.88
N TRP A 42 0.50 -14.01 7.15
CA TRP A 42 -0.66 -13.22 7.53
C TRP A 42 -0.55 -11.74 7.14
N CYS A 43 0.64 -11.17 7.25
CA CYS A 43 0.93 -9.80 6.85
C CYS A 43 0.71 -9.62 5.34
N TRP A 44 1.13 -10.59 4.53
CA TRP A 44 0.91 -10.57 3.08
C TRP A 44 -0.56 -10.70 2.70
N ILE A 45 -1.34 -11.48 3.44
CA ILE A 45 -2.78 -11.62 3.22
C ILE A 45 -3.49 -10.29 3.51
N LEU A 46 -3.13 -9.60 4.60
CA LEU A 46 -3.71 -8.29 4.91
C LEU A 46 -3.38 -7.26 3.83
N VAL A 47 -2.11 -7.15 3.45
CA VAL A 47 -1.64 -6.14 2.49
C VAL A 47 -2.16 -6.41 1.07
N LYS A 48 -2.01 -7.64 0.55
CA LYS A 48 -2.45 -7.96 -0.82
C LYS A 48 -3.90 -8.38 -0.93
N GLY A 49 -4.42 -9.11 0.05
CA GLY A 49 -5.78 -9.64 0.01
C GLY A 49 -6.78 -8.57 0.37
N PHE A 50 -6.62 -7.94 1.54
CA PHE A 50 -7.61 -6.99 2.04
C PHE A 50 -7.39 -5.58 1.47
N MET A 51 -6.16 -5.07 1.58
CA MET A 51 -5.88 -3.66 1.28
C MET A 51 -5.82 -3.39 -0.22
N LEU A 52 -5.05 -4.16 -1.00
CA LEU A 52 -4.98 -3.98 -2.46
C LEU A 52 -6.33 -4.21 -3.15
N VAL A 53 -6.99 -5.36 -2.88
CA VAL A 53 -8.27 -5.69 -3.53
C VAL A 53 -9.37 -4.73 -3.08
N GLY A 54 -9.45 -4.44 -1.77
CA GLY A 54 -10.44 -3.54 -1.23
C GLY A 54 -10.32 -2.13 -1.79
N CYS A 55 -9.12 -1.54 -1.78
CA CYS A 55 -8.88 -0.22 -2.37
C CYS A 55 -9.17 -0.21 -3.87
N SER A 56 -8.75 -1.24 -4.62
CA SER A 56 -9.03 -1.34 -6.05
C SER A 56 -10.55 -1.38 -6.35
N TYR A 57 -11.31 -2.17 -5.59
CA TYR A 57 -12.76 -2.26 -5.72
C TYR A 57 -13.46 -0.95 -5.38
N VAL A 58 -13.01 -0.27 -4.35
CA VAL A 58 -13.61 0.99 -3.91
C VAL A 58 -13.31 2.13 -4.90
N ILE A 59 -12.13 2.14 -5.52
CA ILE A 59 -11.77 3.10 -6.58
C ILE A 59 -12.67 2.90 -7.81
N THR A 60 -13.04 1.67 -8.17
CA THR A 60 -13.93 1.44 -9.34
C THR A 60 -15.36 1.90 -9.11
N LEU A 61 -15.80 2.05 -7.86
CA LEU A 61 -17.14 2.54 -7.47
C LEU A 61 -17.28 4.08 -7.50
N SER A 62 -16.27 4.80 -7.98
CA SER A 62 -16.27 6.27 -8.06
C SER A 62 -17.34 6.79 -9.03
N LYS A 63 -18.21 7.71 -8.56
CA LYS A 63 -19.28 8.31 -9.37
C LYS A 63 -18.76 9.39 -10.33
N PRO A 64 -19.38 9.55 -11.52
CA PRO A 64 -19.05 10.62 -12.47
C PRO A 64 -19.36 12.01 -11.92
N LEU A 65 -18.53 12.99 -12.29
CA LEU A 65 -18.79 14.40 -11.99
C LEU A 65 -19.99 14.92 -12.81
N ASP A 66 -20.84 15.74 -12.18
CA ASP A 66 -22.09 16.24 -12.77
C ASP A 66 -21.83 17.20 -13.95
N GLU A 67 -20.72 17.96 -13.89
CA GLU A 67 -20.30 18.91 -14.93
C GLU A 67 -19.12 18.41 -15.78
N LEU A 68 -19.22 18.60 -17.09
CA LEU A 68 -18.21 18.22 -18.07
C LEU A 68 -17.18 19.35 -18.23
N LYS A 69 -16.02 19.25 -17.59
CA LYS A 69 -14.92 20.20 -17.81
C LYS A 69 -14.15 19.84 -19.10
N ASP A 70 -14.00 20.81 -19.99
CA ASP A 70 -13.37 20.62 -21.31
C ASP A 70 -11.84 20.70 -21.22
N MET A 71 -11.24 19.80 -20.43
CA MET A 71 -9.79 19.62 -20.34
C MET A 71 -9.37 18.35 -21.07
N HIS A 72 -8.17 18.37 -21.66
CA HIS A 72 -7.52 17.17 -22.17
C HIS A 72 -6.88 16.40 -20.99
N PRO A 73 -7.07 15.08 -20.88
CA PRO A 73 -6.54 14.31 -19.76
C PRO A 73 -5.02 14.41 -19.72
N THR A 74 -4.48 14.77 -18.55
CA THR A 74 -3.03 14.95 -18.37
C THR A 74 -2.32 13.60 -18.48
N SER A 75 -1.45 13.49 -19.50
CA SER A 75 -0.70 12.30 -19.93
C SER A 75 0.38 11.80 -18.95
N SER A 76 0.42 12.31 -17.72
CA SER A 76 1.43 11.87 -16.76
C SER A 76 1.01 10.53 -16.15
N LEU A 77 1.65 9.46 -16.64
CA LEU A 77 1.37 8.09 -16.25
C LEU A 77 1.88 7.80 -14.83
N ILE A 78 3.04 8.34 -14.46
CA ILE A 78 3.70 8.15 -13.17
C ILE A 78 4.46 9.44 -12.83
N GLY A 79 4.17 10.02 -11.66
CA GLY A 79 4.93 11.14 -11.13
C GLY A 79 6.29 10.65 -10.60
N PRO A 80 7.44 11.14 -11.11
CA PRO A 80 8.76 10.75 -10.61
C PRO A 80 8.99 11.17 -9.15
N THR A 81 8.23 12.15 -8.66
CA THR A 81 8.25 12.63 -7.28
C THR A 81 7.83 11.56 -6.27
N THR A 82 6.80 10.77 -6.57
CA THR A 82 6.35 9.70 -5.65
C THR A 82 7.38 8.57 -5.59
N LEU A 83 7.92 8.19 -6.75
CA LEU A 83 8.99 7.18 -6.82
C LEU A 83 10.23 7.61 -6.03
N LEU A 84 10.68 8.85 -6.22
CA LEU A 84 11.83 9.40 -5.50
C LEU A 84 11.60 9.41 -3.99
N SER A 85 10.39 9.75 -3.53
CA SER A 85 10.03 9.74 -2.11
C SER A 85 10.10 8.35 -1.50
N ILE A 86 9.65 7.31 -2.23
CA ILE A 86 9.69 5.92 -1.76
C ILE A 86 11.14 5.45 -1.68
N PHE A 87 11.91 5.62 -2.76
CA PHE A 87 13.35 5.29 -2.76
C PHE A 87 14.11 6.05 -1.66
N GLY A 88 13.73 7.29 -1.37
CA GLY A 88 14.30 8.07 -0.29
C GLY A 88 13.99 7.50 1.10
N GLN A 89 12.75 7.08 1.35
CA GLN A 89 12.37 6.44 2.61
C GLN A 89 13.10 5.10 2.81
N GLU A 90 13.22 4.29 1.76
CA GLU A 90 13.98 3.04 1.81
C GLU A 90 15.48 3.28 2.03
N ALA A 91 16.06 4.28 1.36
CA ALA A 91 17.46 4.68 1.56
C ALA A 91 17.73 5.16 2.99
N ILE A 92 16.78 5.89 3.59
CA ILE A 92 16.84 6.29 4.99
C ILE A 92 16.82 5.06 5.90
N ASN A 93 16.00 4.04 5.59
CA ASN A 93 15.97 2.80 6.35
C ASN A 93 17.27 1.98 6.22
N VAL A 94 17.87 1.90 5.01
CA VAL A 94 19.23 1.34 4.81
C VAL A 94 20.24 2.09 5.69
N TRP A 95 20.12 3.42 5.77
CA TRP A 95 21.08 4.26 6.49
C TRP A 95 21.00 4.08 8.00
N TYR A 96 19.79 3.91 8.55
CA TYR A 96 19.60 3.74 10.00
C TYR A 96 20.00 2.36 10.53
N CYS A 97 20.01 1.32 9.69
CA CYS A 97 20.47 -0.01 10.10
C CYS A 97 21.68 -0.45 9.26
N PRO A 98 22.92 -0.37 9.79
CA PRO A 98 24.09 -0.77 9.05
C PRO A 98 24.06 -2.27 8.74
N LEU A 99 24.52 -2.61 7.53
CA LEU A 99 24.71 -3.96 7.03
C LEU A 99 25.56 -4.78 8.02
N SER A 100 24.92 -5.64 8.80
CA SER A 100 25.60 -6.73 9.51
C SER A 100 25.36 -8.02 8.72
N PRO A 101 26.28 -8.44 7.83
CA PRO A 101 26.22 -9.74 7.21
C PRO A 101 26.67 -10.78 8.23
N ASP A 102 25.84 -11.01 9.25
CA ASP A 102 25.96 -12.26 10.00
C ASP A 102 25.63 -13.37 9.01
N ASN A 103 26.31 -14.52 9.13
CA ASN A 103 26.06 -15.68 8.27
C ASN A 103 24.67 -16.26 8.59
N VAL A 104 23.61 -15.57 8.17
CA VAL A 104 22.23 -15.94 8.43
C VAL A 104 21.83 -16.95 7.37
N ASP A 105 21.46 -18.13 7.84
CA ASP A 105 21.07 -19.25 7.01
C ASP A 105 19.70 -18.95 6.38
N VAL A 106 19.70 -18.38 5.18
CA VAL A 106 18.47 -18.00 4.43
C VAL A 106 17.51 -19.18 4.20
N ALA A 107 18.01 -20.41 4.32
CA ALA A 107 17.21 -21.62 4.30
C ALA A 107 16.21 -21.68 5.46
N LYS A 108 16.53 -21.07 6.61
CA LYS A 108 15.67 -20.98 7.80
C LYS A 108 14.83 -19.71 7.80
N TRP A 109 14.21 -19.40 6.66
CA TRP A 109 13.43 -18.19 6.41
C TRP A 109 12.30 -17.95 7.42
N TRP A 110 11.81 -19.00 8.10
CA TRP A 110 10.78 -18.88 9.13
C TRP A 110 11.31 -18.21 10.41
N LEU A 111 12.60 -18.38 10.76
CA LEU A 111 13.23 -17.71 11.91
C LEU A 111 13.53 -16.23 11.65
N LEU A 112 13.63 -15.84 10.38
CA LEU A 112 13.85 -14.45 9.96
C LEU A 112 12.59 -13.58 10.09
N SER A 113 11.44 -14.18 10.39
CA SER A 113 10.17 -13.47 10.57
C SER A 113 10.07 -12.79 11.94
N ASP A 114 10.74 -13.30 12.97
CA ASP A 114 10.61 -12.82 14.36
C ASP A 114 11.73 -11.84 14.72
N ASN A 115 11.85 -10.77 13.94
CA ASN A 115 12.81 -9.70 14.22
C ASN A 115 12.09 -8.36 14.40
N HIS A 116 12.61 -7.50 15.27
CA HIS A 116 12.10 -6.14 15.45
C HIS A 116 12.09 -5.38 14.11
N MET A 117 13.08 -5.63 13.25
CA MET A 117 13.15 -5.04 11.91
C MET A 117 12.01 -5.48 11.00
N ALA A 118 11.53 -6.73 11.12
CA ALA A 118 10.39 -7.21 10.36
C ALA A 118 9.10 -6.46 10.73
N THR A 119 8.95 -6.12 12.01
CA THR A 119 7.80 -5.35 12.52
C THR A 119 7.84 -3.90 12.04
N VAL A 120 9.00 -3.25 12.11
CA VAL A 120 9.18 -1.87 11.61
C VAL A 120 8.90 -1.79 10.10
N LEU A 121 9.42 -2.76 9.34
CA LEU A 121 9.17 -2.87 7.91
C LEU A 121 7.69 -3.12 7.60
N PHE A 122 7.01 -3.97 8.38
CA PHE A 122 5.59 -4.21 8.16
C PHE A 122 4.75 -2.92 8.26
N PHE A 123 4.99 -2.14 9.32
CA PHE A 123 4.26 -0.89 9.51
C PHE A 123 4.63 0.16 8.45
N SER A 124 5.91 0.29 8.09
CA SER A 124 6.31 1.23 7.04
C SER A 124 5.62 0.92 5.70
N ILE A 125 5.52 -0.35 5.34
CA ILE A 125 4.86 -0.82 4.12
C ILE A 125 3.36 -0.50 4.16
N ILE A 126 2.67 -0.79 5.26
CA ILE A 126 1.24 -0.49 5.40
C ILE A 126 0.97 1.01 5.25
N PHE A 127 1.73 1.86 5.95
CA PHE A 127 1.56 3.31 5.86
C PHE A 127 1.85 3.86 4.47
N GLN A 128 2.89 3.36 3.79
CA GLN A 128 3.21 3.73 2.42
C GLN A 128 2.08 3.35 1.45
N GLN A 129 1.52 2.14 1.58
CA GLN A 129 0.42 1.69 0.74
C GLN A 129 -0.88 2.47 1.00
N HIS A 130 -1.15 2.82 2.26
CA HIS A 130 -2.31 3.64 2.64
C HIS A 130 -2.22 5.05 2.05
N THR A 131 -1.06 5.68 2.18
CA THR A 131 -0.79 7.02 1.64
C THR A 131 -0.84 7.04 0.11
N THR A 132 -0.36 5.97 -0.52
CA THR A 132 -0.43 5.78 -1.98
C THR A 132 -1.88 5.65 -2.44
N ALA A 133 -2.68 4.82 -1.77
CA ALA A 133 -4.10 4.67 -2.07
C ALA A 133 -4.86 6.01 -1.90
N TRP A 134 -4.52 6.80 -0.88
CA TRP A 134 -5.10 8.11 -0.59
C TRP A 134 -4.73 9.18 -1.63
N THR A 135 -3.45 9.25 -2.02
CA THR A 135 -2.98 10.23 -3.03
C THR A 135 -3.55 9.96 -4.42
N PHE A 136 -3.65 8.69 -4.83
CA PHE A 136 -4.27 8.34 -6.13
C PHE A 136 -5.78 8.52 -6.13
N SER A 137 -6.40 8.41 -4.97
CA SER A 137 -7.81 8.71 -4.77
C SER A 137 -8.13 10.20 -5.06
N PHE A 138 -7.25 11.15 -4.71
CA PHE A 138 -7.49 12.58 -4.96
C PHE A 138 -7.32 13.06 -6.42
N GLY A 139 -6.80 12.22 -7.32
CA GLY A 139 -6.19 12.70 -8.57
C GLY A 139 -7.08 12.86 -9.80
N SER A 140 -8.39 12.63 -9.75
CA SER A 140 -9.19 12.54 -10.98
C SER A 140 -10.01 13.79 -11.29
N ILE A 141 -9.61 14.51 -12.34
CA ILE A 141 -10.29 15.70 -12.90
C ILE A 141 -11.74 15.41 -13.35
N TYR A 142 -12.09 14.14 -13.61
CA TYR A 142 -13.39 13.75 -14.15
C TYR A 142 -14.28 12.97 -13.17
N GLN A 143 -13.82 12.73 -11.94
CA GLN A 143 -14.59 12.03 -10.91
C GLN A 143 -14.97 12.97 -9.78
N GLN A 144 -16.03 12.62 -9.03
CA GLN A 144 -16.38 13.36 -7.83
C GLN A 144 -15.26 13.27 -6.78
N PRO A 145 -15.01 14.34 -6.01
CA PRO A 145 -14.00 14.32 -4.95
C PRO A 145 -14.32 13.22 -3.94
N ILE A 146 -13.27 12.61 -3.39
CA ILE A 146 -13.34 11.44 -2.52
C ILE A 146 -14.35 11.58 -1.37
N TRP A 147 -14.51 12.80 -0.88
CA TRP A 147 -15.40 13.15 0.22
C TRP A 147 -16.88 12.92 -0.06
N ARG A 148 -17.28 12.85 -1.33
CA ARG A 148 -18.67 12.58 -1.73
C ARG A 148 -18.96 11.07 -1.81
N ASN A 149 -17.93 10.23 -1.76
CA ASN A 149 -18.05 8.77 -1.72
C ASN A 149 -17.85 8.25 -0.28
N TYR A 150 -18.93 8.25 0.51
CA TYR A 150 -18.91 7.77 1.89
C TYR A 150 -18.42 6.32 2.02
N LEU A 151 -18.66 5.46 1.02
CA LEU A 151 -18.20 4.07 1.05
C LEU A 151 -16.66 4.01 1.04
N LEU A 152 -16.02 4.86 0.25
CA LEU A 152 -14.56 4.95 0.19
C LEU A 152 -14.00 5.50 1.49
N LEU A 153 -14.57 6.58 2.01
CA LEU A 153 -14.15 7.14 3.30
C LEU A 153 -14.30 6.15 4.45
N VAL A 154 -15.42 5.42 4.53
CA VAL A 154 -15.65 4.41 5.57
C VAL A 154 -14.68 3.24 5.42
N PHE A 155 -14.41 2.78 4.20
CA PHE A 155 -13.43 1.71 3.97
C PHE A 155 -12.02 2.14 4.40
N PHE A 156 -11.57 3.33 3.99
CA PHE A 156 -10.28 3.87 4.42
C PHE A 156 -10.20 4.09 5.93
N ALA A 157 -11.24 4.65 6.55
CA ALA A 157 -11.29 4.83 7.99
C ALA A 157 -11.27 3.50 8.76
N ALA A 158 -11.96 2.47 8.26
CA ALA A 158 -11.94 1.14 8.83
C ALA A 158 -10.56 0.47 8.72
N VAL A 159 -9.90 0.60 7.56
CA VAL A 159 -8.53 0.09 7.37
C VAL A 159 -7.55 0.85 8.26
N ALA A 160 -7.64 2.18 8.33
CA ALA A 160 -6.76 2.98 9.18
C ALA A 160 -6.98 2.69 10.68
N ALA A 161 -8.22 2.43 11.08
CA ALA A 161 -8.53 1.99 12.44
C ALA A 161 -8.00 0.59 12.72
N LEU A 162 -8.03 -0.32 11.75
CA LEU A 162 -7.42 -1.65 11.86
C LEU A 162 -5.90 -1.54 11.96
N ASP A 163 -5.26 -0.70 11.14
CA ASP A 163 -3.82 -0.45 11.19
C ASP A 163 -3.43 0.15 12.55
N LEU A 164 -4.19 1.12 13.05
CA LEU A 164 -3.98 1.72 14.36
C LEU A 164 -4.22 0.71 15.49
N TYR A 165 -5.20 -0.19 15.35
CA TYR A 165 -5.44 -1.28 16.28
C TYR A 165 -4.28 -2.29 16.28
N LEU A 166 -3.66 -2.57 15.14
CA LEU A 166 -2.47 -3.42 15.07
C LEU A 166 -1.23 -2.74 15.65
N VAL A 167 -1.12 -1.41 15.57
CA VAL A 167 -0.02 -0.63 16.16
C VAL A 167 -0.16 -0.48 17.67
N LEU A 168 -1.36 -0.15 18.16
CA LEU A 168 -1.66 0.11 19.57
C LEU A 168 -2.12 -1.12 20.33
N GLY A 169 -2.49 -2.19 19.62
CA GLY A 169 -2.92 -3.44 20.20
C GLY A 169 -1.77 -4.05 20.99
N GLU A 170 -1.88 -3.97 22.31
CA GLU A 170 -1.15 -4.80 23.26
C GLU A 170 -1.13 -6.26 22.77
N PRO A 171 -0.07 -7.05 23.08
CA PRO A 171 0.10 -8.41 22.57
C PRO A 171 -1.03 -9.30 23.08
N SER A 172 -2.13 -9.35 22.33
CA SER A 172 -3.34 -10.08 22.67
C SER A 172 -3.67 -11.01 21.51
N TYR A 173 -3.94 -12.29 21.87
CA TYR A 173 -4.44 -13.46 21.13
C TYR A 173 -4.19 -13.64 19.61
N VAL A 174 -4.26 -12.59 18.80
CA VAL A 174 -3.94 -12.57 17.36
C VAL A 174 -2.46 -12.85 17.11
N HIS A 175 -1.55 -12.26 17.90
CA HIS A 175 -0.11 -12.54 17.81
C HIS A 175 0.22 -14.02 18.07
N HIS A 176 -0.42 -14.61 19.08
CA HIS A 176 -0.23 -16.02 19.44
C HIS A 176 -0.78 -16.98 18.37
N ARG A 177 -1.86 -16.61 17.67
CA ARG A 177 -2.43 -17.44 16.60
C ARG A 177 -1.65 -17.34 15.28
N SER A 178 -0.99 -16.21 15.02
CA SER A 178 -0.08 -16.06 13.87
C SER A 178 1.24 -16.81 14.05
N GLU A 179 1.70 -17.02 15.28
CA GLU A 179 2.87 -17.87 15.60
C GLU A 179 2.55 -19.38 15.50
N ILE A 180 1.36 -19.83 15.93
CA ILE A 180 0.99 -21.27 15.95
C ILE A 180 0.77 -21.86 14.53
N LEU A 181 0.57 -21.01 13.52
CA LEU A 181 0.31 -21.44 12.13
C LEU A 181 1.53 -21.28 11.20
N ASN A 182 2.73 -21.08 11.77
CA ASN A 182 4.00 -21.10 11.05
C ASN A 182 4.65 -22.48 11.15
#